data_AF-A0AAV3RH54-F1
#
_entry.id   AF-A0AAV3RH54-F1
#
_cell.length_a   1.000
_cell.length_b   1.000
_cell.length_c   1.000
_cell.angle_alpha   90.00
_cell.angle_beta   90.00
_cell.angle_gamma   90.00
#
_symmetry.space_group_name_H-M   'P 1'
#
loop_
_entity.id
_entity.type
_entity.pdbx_description
1 polymer ?
#
loop_
_entity_poly.entity_id
_entity_poly.type
_entity_poly.pdbx_seq_one_letter_code
_entity_poly.pdbx_strand_id
1 'polypeptide(L)'
;MSFVRLLKEDLHMDQHQHSWIMMTDQQKGLENAIQKEFPEAEHRLCVKHLRANWSKRFAGKMMKDMMWKAARAANVPYFEYMMQRIKNVSVEAYEALNRIERKKWTRCAFPHGTNCPQLVNNWAEAFNVFILKARDQPIITMLLEPLKGPIFWTKSPYPDILPLDIRVLPGRPKRCRQKDASKRREEAEKKAAEKEKAKKTEADGVFRASRKGIVIHCKICGTAGHNARSSPCRSELEEGSQPAPARKKRKTEASSSQPEPSRVEE
;
A
#
# COMPACT_ATOMS: atom_id res chain seq x y z
N MET A 1 -21.42 -22.48 -1.22
CA MET A 1 -20.47 -22.98 -0.20
C MET A 1 -19.74 -21.79 0.41
N SER A 2 -19.48 -21.77 1.71
CA SER A 2 -18.73 -20.67 2.35
C SER A 2 -17.22 -20.88 2.13
N PHE A 3 -16.45 -19.80 2.04
CA PHE A 3 -14.97 -19.88 1.96
C PHE A 3 -14.38 -20.64 3.16
N VAL A 4 -14.94 -20.44 4.35
CA VAL A 4 -14.51 -21.10 5.59
C VAL A 4 -14.66 -22.62 5.50
N ARG A 5 -15.72 -23.10 4.82
CA ARG A 5 -15.93 -24.52 4.58
C ARG A 5 -14.89 -25.09 3.61
N LEU A 6 -14.63 -24.41 2.50
CA LEU A 6 -13.59 -24.84 1.55
C LEU A 6 -12.21 -24.91 2.25
N LEU A 7 -11.90 -23.90 3.05
CA LEU A 7 -10.67 -23.87 3.84
C LEU A 7 -10.56 -25.05 4.81
N LYS A 8 -11.67 -25.42 5.47
CA LYS A 8 -11.74 -26.58 6.38
C LYS A 8 -11.43 -27.90 5.66
N GLU A 9 -12.04 -28.08 4.47
CA GLU A 9 -11.86 -29.26 3.62
C GLU A 9 -10.43 -29.32 3.06
N ASP A 10 -9.92 -28.21 2.51
CA ASP A 10 -8.58 -28.12 1.88
C ASP A 10 -7.43 -28.34 2.86
N LEU A 11 -7.59 -27.87 4.11
CA LEU A 11 -6.57 -28.02 5.15
C LEU A 11 -6.77 -29.27 6.02
N HIS A 12 -7.74 -30.12 5.67
CA HIS A 12 -8.09 -31.34 6.40
C HIS A 12 -8.28 -31.10 7.91
N MET A 13 -8.94 -30.00 8.28
CA MET A 13 -9.09 -29.54 9.67
C MET A 13 -10.15 -30.31 10.47
N ASP A 14 -10.72 -31.37 9.88
CA ASP A 14 -11.83 -32.14 10.45
C ASP A 14 -11.43 -32.99 11.68
N GLN A 15 -10.14 -33.36 11.79
CA GLN A 15 -9.65 -34.35 12.75
C GLN A 15 -9.35 -33.78 14.15
N HIS A 16 -9.20 -32.45 14.29
CA HIS A 16 -8.73 -31.81 15.52
C HIS A 16 -9.54 -30.54 15.89
N GLN A 17 -10.86 -30.62 15.89
CA GLN A 17 -11.75 -29.45 16.10
C GLN A 17 -11.49 -28.71 17.42
N HIS A 18 -11.03 -29.41 18.46
CA HIS A 18 -10.78 -28.85 19.79
C HIS A 18 -9.49 -28.02 19.95
N SER A 19 -8.60 -27.94 18.95
CA SER A 19 -7.29 -27.29 19.11
C SER A 19 -7.11 -25.98 18.31
N TRP A 20 -8.11 -25.56 17.54
CA TRP A 20 -7.93 -24.41 16.66
C TRP A 20 -8.29 -23.08 17.33
N ILE A 21 -7.42 -22.10 17.11
CA ILE A 21 -7.63 -20.71 17.53
C ILE A 21 -7.81 -19.89 16.26
N MET A 22 -8.99 -19.31 16.09
CA MET A 22 -9.34 -18.51 14.92
C MET A 22 -9.28 -17.04 15.29
N MET A 23 -8.32 -16.29 14.73
CA MET A 23 -8.28 -14.84 14.86
C MET A 23 -8.89 -14.18 13.63
N THR A 24 -9.93 -13.39 13.82
CA THR A 24 -10.55 -12.67 12.71
C THR A 24 -10.71 -11.19 12.94
N ASP A 25 -10.97 -10.51 11.83
CA ASP A 25 -11.43 -9.14 11.83
C ASP A 25 -12.94 -9.14 12.14
N GLN A 26 -13.47 -8.06 12.73
CA GLN A 26 -14.88 -7.91 13.12
C GLN A 26 -15.83 -7.75 11.91
N GLN A 27 -15.76 -8.67 10.95
CA GLN A 27 -16.69 -8.74 9.83
C GLN A 27 -17.84 -9.68 10.20
N LYS A 28 -19.06 -9.14 10.26
CA LYS A 28 -20.27 -9.86 10.70
C LYS A 28 -20.51 -11.18 9.94
N GLY A 29 -20.23 -11.22 8.64
CA GLY A 29 -20.42 -12.43 7.82
C GLY A 29 -19.41 -13.54 8.14
N LEU A 30 -18.19 -13.16 8.52
CA LEU A 30 -17.11 -14.11 8.82
C LEU A 30 -17.29 -14.76 10.20
N GLU A 31 -17.75 -13.98 11.19
CA GLU A 31 -18.03 -14.50 12.54
C GLU A 31 -19.11 -15.59 12.49
N ASN A 32 -20.21 -15.34 11.77
CA ASN A 32 -21.28 -16.33 11.60
C ASN A 32 -20.81 -17.58 10.85
N ALA A 33 -19.97 -17.41 9.82
CA ALA A 33 -19.42 -18.53 9.07
C ALA A 33 -18.50 -19.40 9.94
N ILE A 34 -17.65 -18.79 10.76
CA ILE A 34 -16.76 -19.53 11.66
C ILE A 34 -17.55 -20.25 12.74
N GLN A 35 -18.54 -19.58 13.36
CA GLN A 35 -19.36 -20.23 14.38
C GLN A 35 -20.12 -21.44 13.83
N LYS A 36 -20.51 -21.39 12.55
CA LYS A 36 -21.18 -22.50 11.87
C LYS A 36 -20.24 -23.67 11.54
N GLU A 37 -19.07 -23.38 10.97
CA GLU A 37 -18.15 -24.42 10.46
C GLU A 37 -17.19 -24.94 11.55
N PHE A 38 -16.89 -24.12 12.56
CA PHE A 38 -15.98 -24.37 13.68
C PHE A 38 -16.61 -23.95 15.02
N PRO A 39 -17.66 -24.64 15.49
CA PRO A 39 -18.37 -24.26 16.71
C PRO A 39 -17.51 -24.37 17.98
N GLU A 40 -16.52 -25.26 17.97
CA GLU A 40 -15.66 -25.54 19.12
C GLU A 40 -14.35 -24.75 19.13
N ALA A 41 -14.02 -24.07 18.02
CA ALA A 41 -12.78 -23.31 17.91
C ALA A 41 -12.83 -22.05 18.77
N GLU A 42 -11.72 -21.71 19.41
CA GLU A 42 -11.62 -20.47 20.16
C GLU A 42 -11.58 -19.29 19.19
N HIS A 43 -12.61 -18.45 19.23
CA HIS A 43 -12.72 -17.29 18.36
C HIS A 43 -12.16 -16.04 19.04
N ARG A 44 -11.11 -15.46 18.44
CA ARG A 44 -10.45 -14.23 18.90
C ARG A 44 -10.63 -13.10 17.90
N LEU A 45 -10.76 -11.88 18.43
CA LEU A 45 -10.84 -10.67 17.65
C LEU A 45 -9.46 -10.05 17.50
N CYS A 46 -9.11 -9.65 16.28
CA CYS A 46 -7.93 -8.84 16.05
C CYS A 46 -8.06 -7.50 16.80
N VAL A 47 -7.21 -7.29 17.82
CA VAL A 47 -7.28 -6.10 18.69
C VAL A 47 -6.99 -4.83 17.90
N LYS A 48 -6.17 -4.90 16.84
CA LYS A 48 -5.92 -3.77 15.94
C LYS A 48 -7.21 -3.31 15.25
N HIS A 49 -8.01 -4.25 14.74
CA HIS A 49 -9.29 -3.96 14.10
C HIS A 49 -10.35 -3.53 15.12
N LEU A 50 -10.41 -4.20 16.27
CA LEU A 50 -11.27 -3.80 17.38
C LEU A 50 -10.98 -2.35 17.81
N ARG A 51 -9.71 -2.00 18.00
CA ARG A 51 -9.26 -0.63 18.32
C ARG A 51 -9.67 0.33 17.23
N ALA A 52 -9.49 -0.01 15.95
CA ALA A 52 -9.86 0.85 14.83
C ALA A 52 -11.37 1.15 14.81
N ASN A 53 -12.21 0.13 15.02
CA ASN A 53 -13.66 0.30 15.09
C ASN A 53 -14.10 1.08 16.33
N TRP A 54 -13.55 0.73 17.50
CA TRP A 54 -13.85 1.43 18.76
C TRP A 54 -13.41 2.89 18.72
N SER A 55 -12.26 3.18 18.10
CA SER A 55 -11.72 4.54 17.96
C SER A 55 -12.55 5.46 17.07
N LYS A 56 -13.42 4.92 16.20
CA LYS A 56 -14.36 5.73 15.42
C LYS A 56 -15.40 6.41 16.31
N ARG A 57 -15.74 5.78 17.45
CA ARG A 57 -16.69 6.29 18.44
C ARG A 57 -15.99 7.05 19.56
N PHE A 58 -14.83 6.56 19.99
CA PHE A 58 -14.06 7.11 21.11
C PHE A 58 -12.68 7.57 20.62
N ALA A 59 -12.65 8.81 20.10
CA ALA A 59 -11.42 9.39 19.58
C ALA A 59 -10.45 9.79 20.71
N GLY A 60 -9.16 9.90 20.37
CA GLY A 60 -8.11 10.34 21.28
C GLY A 60 -6.98 9.31 21.45
N LYS A 61 -5.73 9.79 21.42
CA LYS A 61 -4.54 8.95 21.60
C LYS A 61 -4.54 8.27 22.97
N MET A 62 -4.88 9.01 24.01
CA MET A 62 -4.95 8.49 25.38
C MET A 62 -5.91 7.30 25.51
N MET A 63 -7.12 7.42 24.97
CA MET A 63 -8.13 6.35 24.99
C MET A 63 -7.65 5.11 24.23
N LYS A 64 -7.09 5.32 23.05
CA LYS A 64 -6.47 4.26 22.25
C LYS A 64 -5.36 3.53 22.99
N ASP A 65 -4.51 4.25 23.71
CA ASP A 65 -3.37 3.69 24.43
C ASP A 65 -3.83 2.94 25.70
N MET A 66 -4.84 3.43 26.40
CA MET A 66 -5.46 2.71 27.53
C MET A 66 -6.10 1.40 27.08
N MET A 67 -6.88 1.43 25.99
CA MET A 67 -7.50 0.23 25.41
C MET A 67 -6.45 -0.80 24.96
N TRP A 68 -5.34 -0.34 24.37
CA TRP A 68 -4.23 -1.20 24.00
C TRP A 68 -3.53 -1.83 25.20
N LYS A 69 -3.32 -1.06 26.28
CA LYS A 69 -2.75 -1.56 27.54
C LYS A 69 -3.68 -2.58 28.21
N ALA A 70 -4.99 -2.36 28.18
CA ALA A 70 -5.99 -3.30 28.66
C ALA A 70 -5.89 -4.61 27.88
N ALA A 71 -5.92 -4.57 26.54
CA ALA A 71 -5.84 -5.77 25.70
C ALA A 71 -4.55 -6.59 25.92
N ARG A 72 -3.41 -5.91 26.15
CA ARG A 72 -2.10 -6.53 26.40
C ARG A 72 -1.85 -6.97 27.84
N ALA A 73 -2.77 -6.69 28.75
CA ALA A 73 -2.62 -7.02 30.16
C ALA A 73 -2.20 -8.48 30.35
N ALA A 74 -1.15 -8.71 31.14
CA ALA A 74 -0.71 -10.06 31.49
C ALA A 74 -1.64 -10.67 32.55
N ASN A 75 -2.10 -9.85 33.47
CA ASN A 75 -2.79 -10.26 34.68
C ASN A 75 -4.15 -9.55 34.77
N VAL A 76 -5.14 -10.23 35.36
CA VAL A 76 -6.49 -9.70 35.55
C VAL A 76 -6.52 -8.38 36.35
N PRO A 77 -5.76 -8.19 37.44
CA PRO A 77 -5.80 -6.93 38.20
C PRO A 77 -5.35 -5.72 37.37
N TYR A 78 -4.33 -5.89 36.51
CA TYR A 78 -3.85 -4.82 35.65
C TYR A 78 -4.86 -4.47 34.55
N PHE A 79 -5.55 -5.48 34.02
CA PHE A 79 -6.66 -5.27 33.09
C PHE A 79 -7.77 -4.44 33.74
N GLU A 80 -8.22 -4.83 34.93
CA GLU A 80 -9.28 -4.12 35.66
C GLU A 80 -8.89 -2.69 35.98
N TYR A 81 -7.64 -2.45 36.41
CA TYR A 81 -7.10 -1.11 36.61
C TYR A 81 -7.20 -0.26 35.32
N MET A 82 -6.85 -0.81 34.16
CA MET A 82 -6.97 -0.08 32.89
C MET A 82 -8.43 0.15 32.48
N MET A 83 -9.31 -0.82 32.70
CA MET A 83 -10.75 -0.68 32.44
C MET A 83 -11.38 0.39 33.33
N GLN A 84 -10.98 0.49 34.60
CA GLN A 84 -11.40 1.57 35.50
C GLN A 84 -10.92 2.94 35.00
N ARG A 85 -9.68 3.03 34.52
CA ARG A 85 -9.18 4.28 33.92
C ARG A 85 -9.98 4.70 32.70
N ILE A 86 -10.36 3.75 31.84
CA ILE A 86 -11.24 4.02 30.69
C ILE A 86 -12.60 4.52 31.19
N LYS A 87 -13.19 3.87 32.21
CA LYS A 87 -14.47 4.27 32.81
C LYS A 87 -14.45 5.70 33.37
N ASN A 88 -13.35 6.11 34.00
CA ASN A 88 -13.19 7.45 34.56
C ASN A 88 -13.14 8.55 33.47
N VAL A 89 -12.69 8.19 32.25
CA VAL A 89 -12.68 9.13 31.11
C VAL A 89 -14.02 9.10 30.37
N SER A 90 -14.57 7.91 30.15
CA SER A 90 -15.85 7.71 29.47
C SER A 90 -16.50 6.39 29.87
N VAL A 91 -17.68 6.49 30.48
CA VAL A 91 -18.49 5.32 30.88
C VAL A 91 -18.99 4.55 29.66
N GLU A 92 -19.40 5.25 28.61
CA GLU A 92 -19.86 4.63 27.35
C GLU A 92 -18.77 3.79 26.70
N ALA A 93 -17.52 4.26 26.75
CA ALA A 93 -16.38 3.57 26.17
C ALA A 93 -16.06 2.27 26.92
N TYR A 94 -16.20 2.30 28.24
CA TYR A 94 -16.11 1.13 29.11
C TYR A 94 -17.21 0.11 28.81
N GLU A 95 -18.47 0.55 28.75
CA GLU A 95 -19.60 -0.32 28.43
C GLU A 95 -19.46 -0.98 27.05
N ALA A 96 -18.98 -0.23 26.05
CA ALA A 96 -18.74 -0.76 24.71
C ALA A 96 -17.73 -1.91 24.70
N LEU A 97 -16.69 -1.85 25.55
CA LEU A 97 -15.72 -2.92 25.71
C LEU A 97 -16.28 -4.09 26.52
N ASN A 98 -17.10 -3.83 27.55
CA ASN A 98 -17.71 -4.86 28.38
C ASN A 98 -18.76 -5.70 27.65
N ARG A 99 -19.36 -5.17 26.57
CA ARG A 99 -20.24 -5.95 25.67
C ARG A 99 -19.49 -7.06 24.93
N ILE A 100 -18.17 -6.96 24.84
CA ILE A 100 -17.32 -7.94 24.15
C ILE A 100 -16.73 -8.87 25.21
N GLU A 101 -16.92 -10.17 25.03
CA GLU A 101 -16.36 -11.17 25.92
C GLU A 101 -14.84 -11.03 26.07
N ARG A 102 -14.36 -10.99 27.31
CA ARG A 102 -12.95 -10.73 27.65
C ARG A 102 -11.99 -11.71 26.96
N LYS A 103 -12.38 -12.99 26.87
CA LYS A 103 -11.60 -14.06 26.22
C LYS A 103 -11.29 -13.78 24.74
N LYS A 104 -12.09 -12.95 24.08
CA LYS A 104 -11.92 -12.67 22.64
C LYS A 104 -10.84 -11.64 22.33
N TRP A 105 -10.48 -10.77 23.27
CA TRP A 105 -9.65 -9.60 22.95
C TRP A 105 -8.59 -9.23 23.99
N THR A 106 -8.60 -9.88 25.16
CA THR A 106 -7.65 -9.57 26.25
C THR A 106 -6.79 -10.78 26.58
N ARG A 107 -5.47 -10.58 26.59
CA ARG A 107 -4.49 -11.65 26.82
C ARG A 107 -4.64 -12.34 28.18
N CYS A 108 -4.92 -11.59 29.26
CA CYS A 108 -5.08 -12.17 30.60
C CYS A 108 -6.33 -13.06 30.75
N ALA A 109 -7.24 -13.04 29.77
CA ALA A 109 -8.45 -13.84 29.78
C ALA A 109 -8.36 -15.07 28.86
N PHE A 110 -7.23 -15.29 28.19
CA PHE A 110 -7.05 -16.46 27.34
C PHE A 110 -6.94 -17.74 28.19
N PRO A 111 -7.53 -18.86 27.73
CA PRO A 111 -7.43 -20.14 28.42
C PRO A 111 -5.98 -20.65 28.56
N HIS A 112 -5.72 -21.35 29.67
CA HIS A 112 -4.44 -22.03 29.86
C HIS A 112 -4.24 -23.10 28.76
N GLY A 113 -3.11 -23.04 28.03
CA GLY A 113 -2.81 -23.91 26.89
C GLY A 113 -2.95 -23.25 25.51
N THR A 114 -3.84 -22.26 25.35
CA THR A 114 -4.02 -21.51 24.09
C THR A 114 -3.46 -20.08 24.16
N ASN A 115 -2.75 -19.77 25.25
CA ASN A 115 -2.16 -18.45 25.48
C ASN A 115 -1.14 -18.12 24.39
N CYS A 116 -1.48 -17.15 23.54
CA CYS A 116 -0.54 -16.57 22.60
C CYS A 116 -0.37 -15.06 22.90
N PRO A 117 0.84 -14.50 22.78
CA PRO A 117 1.06 -13.06 22.94
C PRO A 117 0.52 -12.28 21.74
N GLN A 118 0.12 -12.97 20.67
CA GLN A 118 -0.33 -12.33 19.44
C GLN A 118 -1.75 -11.82 19.59
N LEU A 119 -1.92 -10.51 19.42
CA LEU A 119 -3.21 -9.81 19.47
C LEU A 119 -3.55 -9.12 18.14
N VAL A 120 -2.64 -9.23 17.18
CA VAL A 120 -2.74 -8.57 15.88
C VAL A 120 -2.65 -9.59 14.76
N ASN A 121 -3.46 -9.36 13.72
CA ASN A 121 -3.44 -10.17 12.53
C ASN A 121 -2.35 -9.73 11.54
N ASN A 122 -1.13 -9.47 12.04
CA ASN A 122 -0.04 -8.94 11.21
C ASN A 122 0.33 -9.90 10.07
N TRP A 123 0.21 -11.21 10.30
CA TRP A 123 0.50 -12.22 9.30
C TRP A 123 -0.48 -12.19 8.14
N ALA A 124 -1.80 -12.13 8.39
CA ALA A 124 -2.76 -12.03 7.30
C ALA A 124 -2.68 -10.66 6.61
N GLU A 125 -2.38 -9.58 7.32
CA GLU A 125 -2.18 -8.28 6.68
C GLU A 125 -0.96 -8.29 5.74
N ALA A 126 0.17 -8.85 6.18
CA ALA A 126 1.36 -8.98 5.35
C ALA A 126 1.11 -9.87 4.13
N PHE A 127 0.43 -11.00 4.34
CA PHE A 127 0.03 -11.90 3.25
C PHE A 127 -0.92 -11.22 2.27
N ASN A 128 -1.92 -10.49 2.77
CA ASN A 128 -2.85 -9.74 1.94
C ASN A 128 -2.11 -8.74 1.05
N VAL A 129 -1.18 -7.96 1.62
CA VAL A 129 -0.35 -7.03 0.84
C VAL A 129 0.51 -7.75 -0.20
N PHE A 130 1.07 -8.91 0.15
CA PHE A 130 1.87 -9.71 -0.77
C PHE A 130 1.05 -10.19 -1.97
N ILE A 131 -0.16 -10.70 -1.74
CA ILE A 131 -1.01 -11.25 -2.81
C ILE A 131 -1.77 -10.19 -3.60
N LEU A 132 -1.86 -8.93 -3.14
CA LEU A 132 -2.62 -7.89 -3.85
C LEU A 132 -2.22 -7.79 -5.33
N LYS A 133 -0.91 -7.76 -5.61
CA LYS A 133 -0.39 -7.70 -6.99
C LYS A 133 -0.78 -8.90 -7.83
N ALA A 134 -0.87 -10.08 -7.22
CA ALA A 134 -1.27 -11.31 -7.91
C ALA A 134 -2.79 -11.37 -8.10
N ARG A 135 -3.59 -10.88 -7.14
CA ARG A 135 -5.06 -10.85 -7.24
C ARG A 135 -5.56 -9.94 -8.36
N ASP A 136 -4.83 -8.88 -8.67
CA ASP A 136 -5.16 -7.97 -9.78
C ASP A 136 -4.79 -8.55 -11.17
N GLN A 137 -4.14 -9.72 -11.21
CA GLN A 137 -3.80 -10.40 -12.45
C GLN A 137 -4.92 -11.38 -12.87
N PRO A 138 -5.13 -11.58 -14.19
CA PRO A 138 -6.02 -12.64 -14.64
C PRO A 138 -5.56 -13.98 -14.08
N ILE A 139 -6.50 -14.88 -13.77
CA ILE A 139 -6.22 -16.25 -13.27
C ILE A 139 -5.21 -16.95 -14.20
N ILE A 140 -5.32 -16.72 -15.51
CA ILE A 140 -4.40 -17.21 -16.54
C ILE A 140 -2.96 -16.77 -16.23
N THR A 141 -2.73 -15.52 -15.85
CA THR A 141 -1.39 -15.00 -15.50
C THR A 141 -0.89 -15.47 -14.14
N MET A 142 -1.79 -15.85 -13.22
CA MET A 142 -1.41 -16.48 -11.95
C MET A 142 -1.00 -17.94 -12.13
N LEU A 143 -1.59 -18.66 -13.09
CA LEU A 143 -1.33 -20.08 -13.37
C LEU A 143 -0.29 -20.31 -14.46
N LEU A 144 -0.16 -19.38 -15.40
CA LEU A 144 0.77 -19.43 -16.53
C LEU A 144 1.72 -18.25 -16.39
N GLU A 145 2.99 -18.52 -16.16
CA GLU A 145 4.02 -17.49 -16.23
C GLU A 145 4.05 -16.93 -17.66
N PRO A 146 3.68 -15.65 -17.88
CA PRO A 146 3.76 -15.07 -19.21
C PRO A 146 5.23 -15.04 -19.65
N LEU A 147 5.49 -15.57 -20.84
CA LEU A 147 6.82 -15.54 -21.45
C LEU A 147 7.34 -14.09 -21.48
N LYS A 148 8.57 -13.88 -21.00
CA LYS A 148 9.15 -12.54 -20.73
C LYS A 148 9.52 -11.78 -22.00
N GLY A 149 8.52 -11.42 -22.80
CA GLY A 149 8.67 -10.62 -24.01
C GLY A 149 8.92 -11.44 -25.29
N PRO A 150 9.03 -10.75 -26.44
CA PRO A 150 8.99 -11.36 -27.77
C PRO A 150 10.11 -12.35 -28.05
N ILE A 151 11.24 -12.24 -27.34
CA ILE A 151 12.41 -13.11 -27.51
C ILE A 151 12.11 -14.57 -27.16
N PHE A 152 11.13 -14.80 -26.27
CA PHE A 152 10.74 -16.14 -25.83
C PHE A 152 9.56 -16.69 -26.63
N TRP A 153 9.04 -15.95 -27.62
CA TRP A 153 7.96 -16.43 -28.46
C TRP A 153 8.49 -17.49 -29.44
N THR A 154 7.68 -18.49 -29.73
CA THR A 154 8.00 -19.48 -30.76
C THR A 154 8.08 -18.78 -32.11
N LYS A 155 9.20 -18.95 -32.82
CA LYS A 155 9.37 -18.36 -34.15
C LYS A 155 8.45 -19.08 -35.14
N SER A 156 7.54 -18.32 -35.73
CA SER A 156 6.66 -18.80 -36.78
C SER A 156 7.44 -19.04 -38.08
N PRO A 157 7.09 -20.06 -38.89
CA PRO A 157 7.65 -20.23 -40.23
C PRO A 157 7.11 -19.22 -41.25
N TYR A 158 6.06 -18.47 -40.89
CA TYR A 158 5.49 -17.43 -41.74
C TYR A 158 6.28 -16.12 -41.64
N PRO A 159 6.36 -15.33 -42.71
CA PRO A 159 7.05 -14.04 -42.70
C PRO A 159 6.38 -13.06 -41.73
N ASP A 160 7.19 -12.15 -41.16
CA ASP A 160 6.69 -11.09 -40.29
C ASP A 160 5.68 -10.22 -41.04
N ILE A 161 4.48 -10.10 -40.47
CA ILE A 161 3.43 -9.25 -41.03
C ILE A 161 3.83 -7.81 -40.77
N LEU A 162 4.17 -7.07 -41.84
CA LEU A 162 4.46 -5.65 -41.73
C LEU A 162 3.18 -4.89 -41.35
N PRO A 163 3.27 -3.88 -40.45
CA PRO A 163 2.12 -3.05 -40.14
C PRO A 163 1.63 -2.36 -41.41
N LEU A 164 0.31 -2.32 -41.59
CA LEU A 164 -0.31 -1.58 -42.68
C LEU A 164 0.07 -0.09 -42.58
N ASP A 165 0.29 0.55 -43.72
CA ASP A 165 0.60 1.98 -43.77
C ASP A 165 -0.52 2.79 -43.09
N ILE A 166 -0.16 3.50 -42.02
CA ILE A 166 -1.08 4.33 -41.26
C ILE A 166 -1.47 5.54 -42.12
N ARG A 167 -2.69 5.53 -42.68
CA ARG A 167 -3.27 6.74 -43.30
C ARG A 167 -3.64 7.74 -42.21
N VAL A 168 -2.95 8.87 -42.17
CA VAL A 168 -3.35 10.02 -41.33
C VAL A 168 -4.56 10.69 -41.98
N LEU A 169 -5.74 10.50 -41.39
CA LEU A 169 -6.96 11.18 -41.80
C LEU A 169 -6.86 12.68 -41.47
N PRO A 170 -7.36 13.58 -42.33
CA PRO A 170 -7.40 15.01 -42.03
C PRO A 170 -8.18 15.25 -40.72
N GLY A 171 -7.50 15.88 -39.76
CA GLY A 171 -8.04 16.11 -38.43
C GLY A 171 -9.26 17.06 -38.45
N ARG A 172 -10.18 16.85 -37.50
CA ARG A 172 -11.38 17.66 -37.31
C ARG A 172 -11.02 19.16 -37.26
N PRO A 173 -11.64 20.02 -38.11
CA PRO A 173 -11.42 21.46 -38.05
C PRO A 173 -11.70 21.99 -36.64
N LYS A 174 -10.69 22.58 -36.01
CA LYS A 174 -10.83 23.19 -34.68
C LYS A 174 -11.62 24.49 -34.82
N ARG A 175 -12.94 24.45 -34.60
CA ARG A 175 -13.67 25.66 -34.21
C ARG A 175 -13.28 25.97 -32.76
N CYS A 176 -12.49 27.02 -32.57
CA CYS A 176 -12.28 27.60 -31.25
C CYS A 176 -13.66 27.98 -30.69
N ARG A 177 -14.15 27.23 -29.70
CA ARG A 177 -15.33 27.62 -28.94
C ARG A 177 -15.02 28.97 -28.32
N GLN A 178 -15.61 30.04 -28.84
CA GLN A 178 -15.51 31.35 -28.20
C GLN A 178 -16.18 31.22 -26.82
N LYS A 179 -15.44 31.51 -25.74
CA LYS A 179 -16.02 31.57 -24.40
C LYS A 179 -17.10 32.65 -24.38
N ASP A 180 -18.27 32.32 -23.84
CA ASP A 180 -19.39 33.22 -23.62
C ASP A 180 -18.98 34.44 -22.78
N ALA A 181 -19.62 35.58 -23.02
CA ALA A 181 -19.25 36.87 -22.40
C ALA A 181 -19.34 36.82 -20.86
N SER A 182 -20.26 36.03 -20.30
CA SER A 182 -20.41 35.84 -18.85
C SER A 182 -19.17 35.24 -18.20
N LYS A 183 -18.59 34.19 -18.81
CA LYS A 183 -17.36 33.55 -18.32
C LYS A 183 -16.15 34.48 -18.36
N ARG A 184 -16.11 35.39 -19.35
CA ARG A 184 -15.04 36.39 -19.45
C ARG A 184 -15.15 37.46 -18.34
N ARG A 185 -16.37 37.88 -18.00
CA ARG A 185 -16.62 38.81 -16.88
C ARG A 185 -16.24 38.19 -15.54
N GLU A 186 -16.63 36.94 -15.31
CA GLU A 186 -16.30 36.21 -14.08
C GLU A 186 -14.77 36.01 -13.91
N GLU A 187 -14.04 35.69 -15.00
CA GLU A 187 -12.57 35.62 -14.97
C GLU A 187 -11.92 36.99 -14.75
N ALA A 188 -12.50 38.07 -15.28
CA ALA A 188 -12.01 39.43 -15.07
C ALA A 188 -12.18 39.89 -13.62
N GLU A 189 -13.33 39.60 -13.00
CA GLU A 189 -13.58 39.85 -11.57
C GLU A 189 -12.63 39.06 -10.67
N LYS A 190 -12.39 37.77 -10.97
CA LYS A 190 -11.42 36.94 -10.24
C LYS A 190 -10.01 37.53 -10.31
N LYS A 191 -9.58 37.98 -11.50
CA LYS A 191 -8.28 38.64 -11.69
C LYS A 191 -8.20 39.99 -10.99
N ALA A 192 -9.28 40.75 -10.93
CA ALA A 192 -9.34 42.01 -10.19
C ALA A 192 -9.20 41.78 -8.69
N ALA A 193 -9.93 40.79 -8.14
CA ALA A 193 -9.85 40.39 -6.74
C ALA A 193 -8.45 39.87 -6.35
N GLU A 194 -7.76 39.15 -7.26
CA GLU A 194 -6.40 38.68 -7.04
C GLU A 194 -5.38 39.84 -7.01
N LYS A 195 -5.56 40.86 -7.87
CA LYS A 195 -4.74 42.09 -7.82
C LYS A 195 -4.97 42.90 -6.55
N GLU A 196 -6.20 42.99 -6.07
CA GLU A 196 -6.55 43.60 -4.78
C GLU A 196 -5.85 42.88 -3.62
N LYS A 197 -5.91 41.53 -3.59
CA LYS A 197 -5.21 40.73 -2.60
C LYS A 197 -3.70 40.92 -2.65
N ALA A 198 -3.12 41.01 -3.85
CA ALA A 198 -1.69 41.27 -4.04
C ALA A 198 -1.27 42.65 -3.50
N LYS A 199 -2.07 43.70 -3.75
CA LYS A 199 -1.85 45.05 -3.18
C LYS A 199 -1.97 45.05 -1.65
N LYS A 200 -2.92 44.30 -1.09
CA LYS A 200 -3.10 44.21 0.36
C LYS A 200 -1.92 43.51 1.04
N THR A 201 -1.38 42.46 0.42
CA THR A 201 -0.15 41.79 0.90
C THR A 201 1.11 42.67 0.77
N GLU A 202 1.15 43.60 -0.18
CA GLU A 202 2.22 44.60 -0.28
C GLU A 202 2.11 45.66 0.82
N ALA A 203 0.89 46.06 1.22
CA ALA A 203 0.65 46.99 2.33
C ALA A 203 0.96 46.38 3.72
N ASP A 204 0.72 45.07 3.90
CA ASP A 204 1.04 44.33 5.13
C ASP A 204 2.55 43.99 5.28
N GLY A 205 3.42 44.55 4.43
CA GLY A 205 4.88 44.43 4.55
C GLY A 205 5.47 43.07 4.15
N VAL A 206 4.68 42.17 3.55
CA VAL A 206 5.15 40.87 3.07
C VAL A 206 5.76 41.02 1.67
N PHE A 207 7.07 41.25 1.59
CA PHE A 207 7.79 41.36 0.32
C PHE A 207 7.82 40.01 -0.44
N ARG A 208 7.16 39.94 -1.60
CA ARG A 208 7.39 38.88 -2.58
C ARG A 208 8.38 39.38 -3.63
N ALA A 209 9.56 38.77 -3.68
CA ALA A 209 10.58 39.11 -4.67
C ALA A 209 10.05 38.90 -6.11
N SER A 210 10.00 40.00 -6.88
CA SER A 210 9.70 39.97 -8.30
C SER A 210 10.87 39.34 -9.06
N ARG A 211 10.61 38.43 -10.01
CA ARG A 211 11.65 37.82 -10.87
C ARG A 211 12.26 38.80 -11.89
N LYS A 212 11.84 40.07 -11.88
CA LYS A 212 12.42 41.11 -12.74
C LYS A 212 13.82 41.46 -12.24
N GLY A 213 14.85 41.13 -13.02
CA GLY A 213 16.25 41.46 -12.74
C GLY A 213 17.16 40.27 -12.40
N ILE A 214 16.65 39.03 -12.40
CA ILE A 214 17.51 37.85 -12.16
C ILE A 214 18.29 37.54 -13.45
N VAL A 215 19.59 37.81 -13.41
CA VAL A 215 20.54 37.44 -14.47
C VAL A 215 20.83 35.94 -14.37
N ILE A 216 20.37 35.17 -15.36
CA ILE A 216 20.59 33.72 -15.42
C ILE A 216 22.01 33.46 -15.92
N HIS A 217 22.78 32.67 -15.19
CA HIS A 217 24.12 32.25 -15.59
C HIS A 217 24.11 30.79 -16.01
N CYS A 218 24.82 30.46 -17.09
CA CYS A 218 24.90 29.10 -17.58
C CYS A 218 25.78 28.25 -16.66
N LYS A 219 25.30 27.06 -16.27
CA LYS A 219 26.06 26.14 -15.42
C LYS A 219 27.26 25.49 -16.14
N ILE A 220 27.29 25.53 -17.47
CA ILE A 220 28.33 24.91 -18.30
C ILE A 220 29.49 25.90 -18.53
N CYS A 221 29.20 27.12 -18.99
CA CYS A 221 30.23 28.11 -19.32
C CYS A 221 30.31 29.32 -18.36
N GLY A 222 29.41 29.42 -17.38
CA GLY A 222 29.38 30.51 -16.41
C GLY A 222 28.87 31.86 -16.94
N THR A 223 28.67 32.04 -18.25
CA THR A 223 28.26 33.35 -18.80
C THR A 223 26.79 33.68 -18.49
N ALA A 224 26.53 34.97 -18.24
CA ALA A 224 25.20 35.52 -18.07
C ALA A 224 24.38 35.53 -19.38
N GLY A 225 23.06 35.35 -19.29
CA GLY A 225 22.11 35.53 -20.39
C GLY A 225 21.49 34.25 -20.97
N HIS A 226 21.97 33.07 -20.57
CA HIS A 226 21.46 31.79 -21.07
C HIS A 226 21.57 30.68 -20.02
N ASN A 227 20.85 29.56 -20.22
CA ASN A 227 20.87 28.43 -19.30
C ASN A 227 21.58 27.22 -19.94
N ALA A 228 21.91 26.18 -19.16
CA ALA A 228 22.65 25.02 -19.64
C ALA A 228 21.94 24.20 -20.76
N ARG A 229 20.68 24.52 -21.10
CA ARG A 229 19.90 23.85 -22.15
C ARG A 229 19.81 24.64 -23.45
N SER A 230 20.21 25.91 -23.45
CA SER A 230 20.22 26.75 -24.65
C SER A 230 21.56 26.67 -25.38
N SER A 231 21.51 26.41 -26.69
CA SER A 231 22.66 26.39 -27.60
C SER A 231 23.25 27.80 -27.68
N PRO A 232 24.48 28.03 -27.18
CA PRO A 232 25.70 27.46 -27.78
C PRO A 232 26.40 26.37 -26.95
N CYS A 233 26.15 26.25 -25.64
CA CYS A 233 26.91 25.35 -24.76
C CYS A 233 26.52 23.86 -24.83
N ARG A 234 25.69 23.49 -25.81
CA ARG A 234 25.27 22.10 -26.04
C ARG A 234 26.18 21.37 -27.03
N SER A 235 26.99 22.08 -27.82
CA SER A 235 27.79 21.52 -28.91
C SER A 235 29.18 20.98 -28.52
N GLU A 236 29.62 21.13 -27.26
CA GLU A 236 30.94 20.67 -26.79
C GLU A 236 30.92 19.29 -26.10
N LEU A 237 29.87 18.48 -26.30
CA LEU A 237 29.74 17.15 -25.67
C LEU A 237 29.74 15.96 -26.65
N GLU A 238 30.02 16.16 -27.94
CA GLU A 238 29.88 15.11 -28.97
C GLU A 238 31.19 14.67 -29.66
N GLU A 239 32.38 15.04 -29.18
CA GLU A 239 33.64 14.46 -29.68
C GLU A 239 34.54 13.98 -28.53
N GLY A 240 34.47 12.68 -28.24
CA GLY A 240 35.44 11.98 -27.39
C GLY A 240 34.85 11.02 -26.36
N SER A 241 34.29 9.88 -26.78
CA SER A 241 34.25 8.71 -25.90
C SER A 241 34.36 7.39 -26.70
N GLN A 242 35.52 6.75 -26.59
CA GLN A 242 35.63 5.30 -26.73
C GLN A 242 34.92 4.61 -25.56
N PRO A 243 34.38 3.39 -25.73
CA PRO A 243 33.59 2.71 -24.70
C PRO A 243 34.44 2.33 -23.48
N ALA A 244 33.92 2.61 -22.28
CA ALA A 244 34.55 2.25 -21.01
C ALA A 244 34.48 0.73 -20.76
N PRO A 245 35.53 0.11 -20.15
CA PRO A 245 35.54 -1.32 -19.88
C PRO A 245 34.60 -1.71 -18.71
N ALA A 246 34.02 -2.90 -18.84
CA ALA A 246 33.07 -3.47 -17.89
C ALA A 246 33.66 -3.62 -16.48
N ARG A 247 32.95 -3.07 -15.48
CA ARG A 247 33.27 -3.20 -14.05
C ARG A 247 33.01 -4.63 -13.58
N LYS A 248 34.07 -5.38 -13.28
CA LYS A 248 34.01 -6.71 -12.64
C LYS A 248 33.24 -6.62 -11.32
N LYS A 249 32.10 -7.30 -11.21
CA LYS A 249 31.44 -7.59 -9.92
C LYS A 249 32.25 -8.67 -9.20
N ARG A 250 32.53 -8.43 -7.91
CA ARG A 250 33.11 -9.39 -6.96
C ARG A 250 32.32 -10.71 -7.00
N LYS A 251 33.02 -11.83 -7.20
CA LYS A 251 32.51 -13.18 -6.96
C LYS A 251 32.38 -13.39 -5.45
N THR A 252 31.19 -13.75 -4.99
CA THR A 252 31.00 -14.53 -3.76
C THR A 252 30.98 -16.00 -4.18
N GLU A 253 31.97 -16.76 -3.73
CA GLU A 253 32.05 -18.20 -3.96
C GLU A 253 31.03 -18.89 -3.06
N ALA A 254 30.06 -19.57 -3.68
CA ALA A 254 29.31 -20.65 -3.06
C ALA A 254 29.85 -21.95 -3.66
N SER A 255 30.54 -22.74 -2.83
CA SER A 255 30.97 -24.09 -3.18
C SER A 255 29.73 -24.98 -3.27
N SER A 256 29.48 -25.52 -4.45
CA SER A 256 28.51 -26.59 -4.70
C SER A 256 29.27 -27.72 -5.39
N SER A 257 29.62 -28.74 -4.62
CA SER A 257 29.94 -30.07 -5.12
C SER A 257 28.65 -30.76 -5.54
N GLN A 258 28.52 -31.13 -6.81
CA GLN A 258 27.52 -32.09 -7.27
C GLN A 258 28.03 -33.52 -6.99
N PRO A 259 27.17 -34.47 -6.60
CA PRO A 259 27.49 -35.89 -6.64
C PRO A 259 27.24 -36.46 -8.05
N GLU A 260 28.18 -37.26 -8.53
CA GLU A 260 28.07 -38.04 -9.77
C GLU A 260 27.11 -39.24 -9.63
N PRO A 261 26.47 -39.69 -10.73
CA PRO A 261 25.60 -40.84 -10.74
C PRO A 261 26.41 -42.15 -10.74
N SER A 262 26.19 -42.99 -9.73
CA SER A 262 26.75 -44.34 -9.68
C SER A 262 26.09 -45.26 -10.72
N ARG A 263 26.94 -45.82 -11.56
CA ARG A 263 26.71 -46.88 -12.54
C ARG A 263 26.20 -48.16 -11.85
N VAL A 264 25.16 -48.76 -12.44
CA VAL A 264 24.66 -50.10 -12.15
C VAL A 264 25.50 -51.09 -12.95
N GLU A 265 26.10 -52.10 -12.32
CA GLU A 265 26.53 -53.35 -12.94
C GLU A 265 26.75 -54.42 -11.85
N GLU A 266 26.03 -55.55 -12.03
CA GLU A 266 25.99 -56.85 -11.32
C GLU A 266 25.50 -56.94 -9.86
#